data_AF-A0A941UL10-F1
#
_entry.id   AF-A0A941UL10-F1
#
_cell.length_a   1.000
_cell.length_b   1.000
_cell.length_c   1.000
_cell.angle_alpha   90.00
_cell.angle_beta   90.00
_cell.angle_gamma   90.00
#
_symmetry.space_group_name_H-M   'P 1'
#
loop_
_entity.id
_entity.type
_entity.pdbx_description
1 polymer ?
#
loop_
_entity_poly.entity_id
_entity_poly.type
_entity_poly.pdbx_seq_one_letter_code
_entity_poly.pdbx_strand_id
1 'polypeptide(L)'
;MVIMLRSVALLSVIFLAGCSSNVVKNTTTKPVSAAPATNYAQNNSRIVPVNSVVSSNNPCVDRFNFLRLAGNEKYQKYSNDYTRIGDGYNFLNTNKNIMNSDARRVYTNTLEMKMDTLCSEVNYAGFQVIQQKISALSNI
;
A
#
# COMPACT_ATOMS: atom_id res chain seq x y z
N MET A 1 -20.04 36.71 -56.37
CA MET A 1 -20.09 37.59 -55.18
C MET A 1 -20.52 36.73 -54.00
N VAL A 2 -19.56 36.19 -53.25
CA VAL A 2 -19.78 35.30 -52.09
C VAL A 2 -18.65 35.56 -51.08
N ILE A 3 -19.02 36.22 -49.97
CA ILE A 3 -18.79 35.87 -48.55
C ILE A 3 -17.33 35.58 -48.13
N MET A 4 -16.64 36.55 -47.51
CA MET A 4 -16.41 36.73 -46.05
C MET A 4 -15.18 35.98 -45.47
N LEU A 5 -14.28 36.79 -44.92
CA LEU A 5 -13.78 36.75 -43.53
C LEU A 5 -13.13 35.44 -43.04
N ARG A 6 -11.80 35.44 -42.93
CA ARG A 6 -11.06 34.54 -42.01
C ARG A 6 -9.91 35.29 -41.33
N SER A 7 -10.27 36.01 -40.28
CA SER A 7 -9.37 36.40 -39.18
C SER A 7 -9.07 35.15 -38.34
N VAL A 8 -7.86 34.61 -38.47
CA VAL A 8 -7.38 33.47 -37.66
C VAL A 8 -6.84 34.02 -36.34
N ALA A 9 -7.69 34.06 -35.31
CA ALA A 9 -7.28 34.19 -33.92
C ALA A 9 -7.30 32.80 -33.28
N LEU A 10 -6.15 32.11 -33.31
CA LEU A 10 -5.94 30.88 -32.54
C LEU A 10 -5.54 31.28 -31.11
N LEU A 11 -6.56 31.48 -30.25
CA LEU A 11 -6.37 31.53 -28.81
C LEU A 11 -6.06 30.11 -28.30
N SER A 12 -4.83 29.93 -27.82
CA SER A 12 -4.41 28.77 -27.05
C SER A 12 -5.07 28.79 -25.67
N VAL A 13 -6.08 27.94 -25.45
CA VAL A 13 -6.67 27.72 -24.13
C VAL A 13 -5.93 26.55 -23.46
N ILE A 14 -4.99 26.87 -22.58
CA ILE A 14 -4.36 25.90 -21.68
C ILE A 14 -5.31 25.69 -20.50
N PHE A 15 -6.02 24.56 -20.48
CA PHE A 15 -6.75 24.13 -19.28
C PHE A 15 -5.75 23.58 -18.25
N LEU A 16 -5.33 24.44 -17.32
CA LEU A 16 -4.71 24.02 -16.06
C LEU A 16 -5.81 23.47 -15.15
N ALA A 17 -6.01 22.15 -15.17
CA ALA A 17 -6.81 21.47 -14.15
C ALA A 17 -5.98 21.40 -12.85
N GLY A 18 -6.18 22.36 -11.95
CA GLY A 18 -5.67 22.29 -10.58
C GLY A 18 -6.56 21.36 -9.74
N CYS A 19 -6.00 20.24 -9.27
CA CYS A 19 -6.65 19.43 -8.24
C CYS A 19 -6.60 20.19 -6.90
N SER A 20 -7.70 20.83 -6.52
CA SER A 20 -7.87 21.42 -5.18
C SER A 20 -7.98 20.30 -4.14
N SER A 21 -7.10 20.32 -3.14
CA SER A 21 -7.21 19.45 -1.97
C SER A 21 -8.23 20.03 -0.99
N ASN A 22 -9.39 19.42 -0.88
CA ASN A 22 -10.34 19.74 0.18
C ASN A 22 -9.79 19.24 1.52
N VAL A 23 -9.46 20.16 2.42
CA VAL A 23 -9.21 19.88 3.83
C VAL A 23 -10.55 19.54 4.49
N VAL A 24 -10.78 18.26 4.73
CA VAL A 24 -11.90 17.78 5.55
C VAL A 24 -11.65 18.16 7.01
N LYS A 25 -12.55 18.93 7.61
CA LYS A 25 -12.59 19.21 9.04
C LYS A 25 -12.93 17.91 9.80
N ASN A 26 -11.99 17.39 10.58
CA ASN A 26 -12.25 16.32 11.54
C ASN A 26 -13.06 16.85 12.72
N THR A 27 -14.36 16.55 12.76
CA THR A 27 -15.13 16.47 14.00
C THR A 27 -14.96 15.08 14.62
N THR A 28 -14.51 15.07 15.87
CA THR A 28 -14.26 13.91 16.73
C THR A 28 -15.41 12.90 16.74
N THR A 29 -15.12 11.64 16.40
CA THR A 29 -15.85 10.47 16.91
C THR A 29 -14.90 9.26 17.03
N LYS A 30 -15.11 8.49 18.11
CA LYS A 30 -14.29 7.44 18.75
C LYS A 30 -13.67 6.37 17.80
N PRO A 31 -12.54 5.74 18.18
CA PRO A 31 -11.89 4.73 17.34
C PRO A 31 -12.65 3.41 17.42
N VAL A 32 -13.19 2.94 16.29
CA VAL A 32 -13.66 1.55 16.16
C VAL A 32 -12.50 0.74 15.60
N SER A 33 -11.87 -0.04 16.49
CA SER A 33 -10.90 -1.08 16.11
C SER A 33 -11.55 -2.07 15.14
N ALA A 34 -11.00 -2.21 13.94
CA ALA A 34 -11.42 -3.24 12.99
C ALA A 34 -10.58 -4.51 13.20
N ALA A 35 -11.07 -5.40 14.04
CA ALA A 35 -10.56 -6.77 14.15
C ALA A 35 -10.83 -7.55 12.83
N PRO A 36 -10.00 -8.53 12.43
CA PRO A 36 -10.12 -9.20 11.14
C PRO A 36 -10.78 -10.58 11.22
N ALA A 37 -11.31 -10.98 10.06
CA ALA A 37 -12.22 -12.09 9.87
C ALA A 37 -11.51 -13.45 9.70
N THR A 38 -11.85 -14.35 10.62
CA THR A 38 -11.42 -15.73 10.95
C THR A 38 -11.60 -16.71 9.70
N ASN A 39 -11.04 -17.98 9.58
CA ASN A 39 -11.41 -19.08 8.55
C ASN A 39 -12.02 -20.51 8.93
N TYR A 40 -13.28 -20.88 8.57
CA TYR A 40 -14.41 -21.64 9.25
C TYR A 40 -14.26 -23.20 9.65
N ALA A 41 -14.50 -23.70 10.92
CA ALA A 41 -14.49 -25.10 11.43
C ALA A 41 -15.90 -25.66 11.71
N GLN A 42 -16.16 -26.87 11.21
CA GLN A 42 -17.46 -27.53 11.26
C GLN A 42 -17.68 -28.30 12.57
N ASN A 43 -18.45 -27.72 13.48
CA ASN A 43 -19.34 -28.51 14.34
C ASN A 43 -20.58 -27.65 14.66
N ASN A 44 -21.76 -28.13 14.24
CA ASN A 44 -23.07 -27.45 14.27
C ASN A 44 -23.19 -26.15 13.45
N SER A 45 -23.64 -26.30 12.19
CA SER A 45 -24.42 -25.36 11.35
C SER A 45 -23.93 -23.92 11.15
N ARG A 46 -22.81 -23.53 11.72
CA ARG A 46 -22.06 -22.33 11.35
C ARG A 46 -20.66 -22.78 11.02
N ILE A 47 -20.33 -22.59 9.76
CA ILE A 47 -18.96 -22.41 9.27
C ILE A 47 -18.39 -21.41 10.36
N VAL A 48 -17.37 -21.71 11.26
CA VAL A 48 -16.70 -20.78 12.33
C VAL A 48 -15.13 -20.59 12.29
N PRO A 49 -14.47 -19.40 12.08
CA PRO A 49 -13.26 -19.41 11.27
C PRO A 49 -11.83 -19.53 11.89
N VAL A 50 -11.31 -20.75 12.00
CA VAL A 50 -9.95 -21.20 12.35
C VAL A 50 -8.77 -20.23 12.12
N ASN A 51 -8.56 -19.57 10.96
CA ASN A 51 -7.30 -18.81 10.74
C ASN A 51 -7.48 -17.34 10.28
N SER A 52 -8.02 -16.43 11.10
CA SER A 52 -7.71 -15.00 10.87
C SER A 52 -6.41 -14.60 11.51
N VAL A 53 -5.68 -13.77 10.79
CA VAL A 53 -4.62 -12.96 11.39
C VAL A 53 -5.25 -11.65 11.84
N VAL A 54 -5.18 -11.36 13.15
CA VAL A 54 -5.59 -10.08 13.79
C VAL A 54 -4.87 -8.88 13.13
N SER A 55 -5.57 -7.78 12.82
CA SER A 55 -4.99 -6.61 12.16
C SER A 55 -3.98 -6.02 13.13
N SER A 56 -2.79 -5.75 12.62
CA SER A 56 -1.69 -5.17 13.37
C SER A 56 -1.84 -3.66 13.56
N ASN A 57 -2.91 -3.04 13.04
CA ASN A 57 -3.06 -1.60 12.85
C ASN A 57 -1.94 -0.96 11.98
N ASN A 58 -1.11 -1.78 11.32
CA ASN A 58 -0.15 -1.35 10.32
C ASN A 58 -0.57 -1.91 8.95
N PRO A 59 -1.07 -1.07 8.03
CA PRO A 59 -1.58 -1.54 6.74
C PRO A 59 -0.55 -2.31 5.91
N CYS A 60 0.74 -1.97 6.00
CA CYS A 60 1.78 -2.70 5.27
C CYS A 60 1.94 -4.13 5.80
N VAL A 61 2.04 -4.28 7.13
CA VAL A 61 2.16 -5.59 7.79
C VAL A 61 0.90 -6.44 7.55
N ASP A 62 -0.29 -5.84 7.58
CA ASP A 62 -1.54 -6.55 7.30
C ASP A 62 -1.58 -7.07 5.85
N ARG A 63 -1.09 -6.30 4.89
CA ARG A 63 -0.99 -6.73 3.48
C ARG A 63 0.06 -7.82 3.29
N PHE A 64 1.16 -7.78 4.03
CA PHE A 64 2.12 -8.88 4.09
C PHE A 64 1.48 -10.18 4.60
N ASN A 65 0.73 -10.09 5.70
CA ASN A 65 0.00 -11.22 6.25
C ASN A 65 -1.04 -11.76 5.27
N PHE A 66 -1.73 -10.88 4.55
CA PHE A 66 -2.63 -11.27 3.47
C PHE A 66 -1.91 -12.08 2.39
N LEU A 67 -0.77 -11.61 1.86
CA LEU A 67 -0.02 -12.34 0.84
C LEU A 67 0.44 -13.71 1.32
N ARG A 68 0.89 -13.80 2.58
CA ARG A 68 1.28 -15.07 3.21
C ARG A 68 0.12 -16.05 3.24
N LEU A 69 -1.05 -15.62 3.73
CA LEU A 69 -2.24 -16.46 3.84
C LEU A 69 -2.81 -16.84 2.46
N ALA A 70 -2.67 -15.96 1.47
CA ALA A 70 -3.09 -16.21 0.10
C ALA A 70 -2.17 -17.18 -0.66
N GLY A 71 -1.03 -17.58 -0.09
CA GLY A 71 -0.05 -18.44 -0.75
C GLY A 71 0.60 -17.79 -1.98
N ASN A 72 0.73 -16.46 -1.98
CA ASN A 72 1.29 -15.76 -3.14
C ASN A 72 2.80 -16.04 -3.27
N GLU A 73 3.24 -16.41 -4.47
CA GLU A 73 4.65 -16.74 -4.78
C GLU A 73 5.65 -15.62 -4.47
N LYS A 74 5.21 -14.35 -4.53
CA LYS A 74 6.08 -13.19 -4.25
C LYS A 74 6.31 -12.98 -2.76
N TYR A 75 5.53 -13.64 -1.89
CA TYR A 75 5.63 -13.49 -0.44
C TYR A 75 7.06 -13.74 0.06
N GLN A 76 7.72 -14.81 -0.39
CA GLN A 76 9.08 -15.14 0.07
C GLN A 76 10.08 -14.04 -0.29
N LYS A 77 10.01 -13.51 -1.52
CA LYS A 77 10.85 -12.39 -1.94
C LYS A 77 10.62 -11.17 -1.04
N TYR A 78 9.37 -10.75 -0.87
CA TYR A 78 9.06 -9.57 -0.06
C TYR A 78 9.44 -9.75 1.41
N SER A 79 9.30 -10.96 1.96
CA SER A 79 9.74 -11.27 3.32
C SER A 79 11.26 -11.12 3.47
N ASN A 80 12.03 -11.59 2.49
CA ASN A 80 13.48 -11.45 2.51
C ASN A 80 13.90 -9.97 2.38
N ASP A 81 13.23 -9.20 1.52
CA ASP A 81 13.48 -7.77 1.36
C ASP A 81 13.15 -7.01 2.66
N TYR A 82 12.05 -7.36 3.33
CA TYR A 82 11.67 -6.79 4.63
C TYR A 82 12.74 -7.05 5.70
N THR A 83 13.24 -8.29 5.81
CA THR A 83 14.31 -8.66 6.74
C THR A 83 15.57 -7.83 6.48
N ARG A 84 16.00 -7.71 5.21
CA ARG A 84 17.20 -6.93 4.85
C ARG A 84 17.06 -5.44 5.18
N ILE A 85 15.87 -4.86 4.98
CA ILE A 85 15.59 -3.47 5.38
C ILE A 85 15.65 -3.35 6.91
N GLY A 86 15.07 -4.30 7.64
CA GLY A 86 15.13 -4.37 9.09
C GLY A 86 16.57 -4.44 9.63
N ASP A 87 17.42 -5.27 9.02
CA ASP A 87 18.85 -5.36 9.35
C ASP A 87 19.56 -4.02 9.13
N GLY A 88 19.20 -3.30 8.07
CA GLY A 88 19.69 -1.94 7.80
C GLY A 88 19.28 -0.94 8.89
N TYR A 89 18.03 -0.98 9.36
CA TYR A 89 17.59 -0.16 10.50
C TYR A 89 18.32 -0.52 11.80
N ASN A 90 18.59 -1.81 12.03
CA ASN A 90 19.39 -2.25 13.17
C ASN A 90 20.80 -1.67 13.11
N PHE A 91 21.47 -1.78 11.95
CA PHE A 91 22.78 -1.17 11.74
C PHE A 91 22.77 0.34 11.97
N LEU A 92 21.78 1.06 11.41
CA LEU A 92 21.62 2.50 11.62
C LEU A 92 21.46 2.81 13.11
N ASN A 93 20.57 2.11 13.83
CA ASN A 93 20.32 2.40 15.24
C ASN A 93 21.53 2.15 16.14
N THR A 94 22.30 1.10 15.85
CA THR A 94 23.53 0.80 16.59
C THR A 94 24.62 1.84 16.33
N ASN A 95 24.73 2.36 15.10
CA ASN A 95 25.90 3.14 14.68
C ASN A 95 25.63 4.63 14.46
N LYS A 96 24.38 5.11 14.49
CA LYS A 96 24.01 6.50 14.13
C LYS A 96 24.77 7.60 14.88
N ASN A 97 25.29 7.32 16.07
CA ASN A 97 26.01 8.30 16.88
C ASN A 97 27.48 8.48 16.44
N ILE A 98 28.04 7.52 15.68
CA ILE A 98 29.41 7.57 15.15
C ILE A 98 29.46 7.83 13.64
N MET A 99 28.31 7.87 12.97
CA MET A 99 28.21 8.18 11.55
C MET A 99 28.37 9.69 11.29
N ASN A 100 29.03 10.04 10.18
CA ASN A 100 28.96 11.39 9.62
C ASN A 100 27.48 11.78 9.39
N SER A 101 27.12 13.04 9.64
CA SER A 101 25.73 13.52 9.60
C SER A 101 25.05 13.29 8.25
N ASP A 102 25.76 13.50 7.15
CA ASP A 102 25.21 13.37 5.80
C ASP A 102 25.07 11.91 5.42
N ALA A 103 26.06 11.08 5.76
CA ALA A 103 26.00 9.64 5.58
C ALA A 103 24.81 9.03 6.36
N ARG A 104 24.62 9.45 7.62
CA ARG A 104 23.47 9.05 8.43
C ARG A 104 22.16 9.44 7.75
N ARG A 105 22.02 10.70 7.32
CA ARG A 105 20.79 11.20 6.67
C ARG A 105 20.48 10.43 5.38
N VAL A 106 21.47 10.25 4.51
CA VAL A 106 21.30 9.52 3.24
C VAL A 106 20.91 8.07 3.51
N TYR A 107 21.55 7.42 4.48
CA TYR A 107 21.23 6.04 4.83
C TYR A 107 19.81 5.91 5.40
N THR A 108 19.40 6.78 6.32
CA THR A 108 18.02 6.84 6.85
C THR A 108 17.00 7.00 5.72
N ASN A 109 17.17 8.00 4.86
CA ASN A 109 16.25 8.25 3.75
C ASN A 109 16.17 7.07 2.78
N THR A 110 17.30 6.37 2.56
CA THR A 110 17.34 5.19 1.71
C THR A 110 16.57 4.03 2.31
N LEU A 111 16.68 3.80 3.62
CA LEU A 111 15.91 2.76 4.32
C LEU A 111 14.41 3.06 4.29
N GLU A 112 14.03 4.30 4.55
CA GLU A 112 12.63 4.75 4.49
C GLU A 112 12.04 4.54 3.09
N MET A 113 12.72 5.01 2.06
CA MET A 113 12.29 4.82 0.67
C MET A 113 12.15 3.35 0.30
N LYS A 114 13.09 2.49 0.72
CA LYS A 114 13.02 1.05 0.48
C LYS A 114 11.82 0.43 1.18
N MET A 115 11.54 0.84 2.42
CA MET A 115 10.40 0.36 3.18
C MET A 115 9.08 0.76 2.51
N ASP A 116 8.93 2.03 2.13
CA ASP A 116 7.73 2.54 1.43
C ASP A 116 7.51 1.84 0.09
N THR A 117 8.60 1.63 -0.66
CA THR A 117 8.56 0.91 -1.94
C THR A 117 8.10 -0.53 -1.73
N LEU A 118 8.68 -1.24 -0.75
CA LEU A 118 8.29 -2.61 -0.44
C LEU A 118 6.82 -2.71 -0.03
N CYS A 119 6.34 -1.80 0.82
CA CYS A 119 4.94 -1.74 1.22
C CYS A 119 3.99 -1.49 0.03
N SER A 120 4.42 -0.68 -0.93
CA SER A 120 3.67 -0.41 -2.15
C SER A 120 3.63 -1.63 -3.09
N GLU A 121 4.75 -2.33 -3.26
CA GLU A 121 4.82 -3.58 -4.03
C GLU A 121 3.92 -4.68 -3.44
N VAL A 122 3.94 -4.82 -2.11
CA VAL A 122 3.10 -5.77 -1.37
C VAL A 122 1.62 -5.43 -1.51
N ASN A 123 1.26 -4.14 -1.43
CA ASN A 123 -0.10 -3.68 -1.70
C ASN A 123 -0.55 -4.06 -3.12
N TYR A 124 0.27 -3.77 -4.12
CA TYR A 124 -0.03 -4.08 -5.51
C TYR A 124 -0.19 -5.59 -5.75
N ALA A 125 0.73 -6.41 -5.23
CA ALA A 125 0.60 -7.87 -5.29
C ALA A 125 -0.69 -8.34 -4.60
N GLY A 126 -1.07 -7.71 -3.49
CA GLY A 126 -2.32 -7.98 -2.81
C GLY A 126 -3.55 -7.73 -3.70
N PHE A 127 -3.55 -6.61 -4.43
CA PHE A 127 -4.59 -6.31 -5.41
C PHE A 127 -4.63 -7.35 -6.55
N GLN A 128 -3.48 -7.80 -7.06
CA GLN A 128 -3.41 -8.84 -8.09
C GLN A 128 -4.05 -10.16 -7.62
N VAL A 129 -3.81 -10.56 -6.37
CA VAL A 129 -4.46 -11.75 -5.79
C VAL A 129 -5.98 -11.59 -5.76
N ILE A 130 -6.49 -10.43 -5.33
CA ILE A 130 -7.93 -10.18 -5.29
C ILE A 130 -8.54 -10.24 -6.70
N GLN A 131 -7.89 -9.64 -7.70
CA GLN A 131 -8.35 -9.70 -9.09
C GLN A 131 -8.45 -11.15 -9.59
N GLN A 132 -7.43 -11.98 -9.33
CA GLN A 132 -7.46 -13.40 -9.69
C GLN A 132 -8.64 -14.14 -9.03
N LYS A 133 -8.94 -13.84 -7.75
CA LYS A 133 -10.08 -14.42 -7.05
C LYS A 133 -11.42 -13.96 -7.65
N ILE A 134 -11.56 -12.69 -8.00
CA ILE A 134 -12.76 -12.16 -8.66
C ILE A 134 -12.97 -12.83 -10.02
N SER A 135 -11.92 -12.95 -10.85
CA SER A 135 -12.00 -13.62 -12.15
C SER A 135 -12.33 -15.12 -12.03
N ALA A 136 -11.89 -15.78 -10.95
CA ALA A 136 -12.28 -17.17 -10.69
C ALA A 136 -13.78 -17.29 -10.35
N LEU A 137 -14.35 -16.30 -9.66
CA LEU A 137 -15.77 -16.25 -9.33
C LEU A 137 -16.66 -15.94 -10.54
N SER A 138 -16.18 -15.13 -11.51
CA SER A 138 -16.95 -14.83 -12.72
C SER A 138 -17.12 -16.02 -13.66
N ASN A 139 -16.38 -17.12 -13.42
CA ASN A 139 -16.44 -18.35 -14.19
C ASN A 139 -17.32 -19.44 -13.52
N ILE A 140 -18.06 -19.06 -12.47
CA ILE A 140 -19.06 -19.88 -11.77
C ILE A 140 -20.44 -19.36 -12.15
#